data_AF-A0A522SGV8-F1
#
_entry.id   AF-A0A522SGV8-F1
#
_cell.length_a   1.000
_cell.length_b   1.000
_cell.length_c   1.000
_cell.angle_alpha   90.00
_cell.angle_beta   90.00
_cell.angle_gamma   90.00
#
_symmetry.space_group_name_H-M   'P 1'
#
loop_
_entity.id
_entity.type
_entity.pdbx_description
1 polymer ?
#
loop_
_entity_poly.entity_id
_entity_poly.type
_entity_poly.pdbx_seq_one_letter_code
_entity_poly.pdbx_strand_id
1 'polypeptide(L)'
;MRTQSPTAAAQALGLARRTVARLRDGYWPRNPEKIVRAWRTYAGHLAEQRSGWFLRRVYAGGVVRHARAAWGSPALAARVGQVLVCTRAADGALLAQTLALPAERFLLAPVTNA
;
A
#
# COMPACT_ATOMS: atom_id res chain seq x y z
N MET A 1 7.37 12.45 -17.92
CA MET A 1 6.45 11.33 -17.62
C MET A 1 6.23 10.55 -18.90
N ARG A 2 6.61 9.26 -18.97
CA ARG A 2 6.32 8.43 -20.16
C ARG A 2 4.81 8.26 -20.27
N THR A 3 4.22 8.72 -21.37
CA THR A 3 2.82 8.46 -21.73
C THR A 3 2.65 6.96 -21.96
N GLN A 4 2.11 6.26 -20.97
CA GLN A 4 1.75 4.85 -21.15
C GLN A 4 0.65 4.74 -22.21
N SER A 5 0.78 3.78 -23.12
CA SER A 5 -0.25 3.54 -24.12
C SER A 5 -1.56 3.10 -23.44
N PRO A 6 -2.74 3.42 -24.00
CA PRO A 6 -4.03 3.00 -23.43
C PRO A 6 -4.14 1.48 -23.22
N THR A 7 -3.43 0.70 -24.03
CA THR A 7 -3.31 -0.75 -23.90
C THR A 7 -2.51 -1.16 -22.67
N ALA A 8 -1.36 -0.52 -22.42
CA ALA A 8 -0.54 -0.81 -21.26
C ALA A 8 -1.27 -0.46 -19.95
N ALA A 9 -1.98 0.67 -19.92
CA ALA A 9 -2.80 1.06 -18.78
C ALA A 9 -3.99 0.12 -18.55
N ALA A 10 -4.63 -0.36 -19.62
CA ALA A 10 -5.72 -1.35 -19.53
C ALA A 10 -5.25 -2.67 -18.92
N GLN A 11 -4.10 -3.19 -19.38
CA GLN A 11 -3.49 -4.40 -18.82
C GLN A 11 -3.08 -4.21 -17.36
N ALA A 12 -2.41 -3.10 -17.02
CA ALA A 12 -1.95 -2.83 -15.67
C ALA A 12 -3.09 -2.69 -14.64
N LEU A 13 -4.20 -2.06 -15.04
CA LEU A 13 -5.35 -1.83 -14.16
C LEU A 13 -6.39 -2.97 -14.23
N GLY A 14 -6.23 -3.96 -15.11
CA GLY A 14 -7.24 -5.00 -15.34
C GLY A 14 -8.57 -4.43 -15.85
N LEU A 15 -8.52 -3.32 -16.60
CA LEU A 15 -9.69 -2.63 -17.14
C LEU A 15 -9.79 -2.83 -18.65
N ALA A 16 -11.01 -2.75 -19.19
CA ALA A 16 -11.20 -2.72 -20.64
C ALA A 16 -10.55 -1.46 -21.26
N ARG A 17 -9.91 -1.60 -22.42
CA ARG A 17 -9.26 -0.49 -23.15
C ARG A 17 -10.20 0.69 -23.39
N ARG A 18 -11.48 0.42 -23.70
CA ARG A 18 -12.52 1.44 -23.88
C ARG A 18 -12.79 2.23 -22.60
N THR A 19 -12.75 1.57 -21.44
CA THR A 19 -12.92 2.23 -20.13
C THR A 19 -11.76 3.18 -19.84
N VAL A 20 -10.52 2.75 -20.11
CA VAL A 20 -9.33 3.60 -19.95
C VAL A 20 -9.37 4.81 -20.90
N ALA A 21 -9.77 4.61 -22.16
CA ALA A 21 -9.93 5.71 -23.12
C ALA A 21 -10.95 6.74 -22.62
N ARG A 22 -12.14 6.27 -22.18
CA ARG A 22 -13.19 7.15 -21.63
C ARG A 22 -12.72 7.91 -20.40
N LEU A 23 -11.99 7.26 -19.49
CA LEU A 23 -11.44 7.93 -18.30
C LEU A 23 -10.43 9.02 -18.67
N ARG A 24 -9.57 8.77 -19.66
CA ARG A 24 -8.63 9.76 -20.18
C ARG A 24 -9.35 10.99 -20.73
N ASP A 25 -10.50 10.76 -21.36
CA ASP A 25 -11.33 11.81 -21.96
C ASP A 25 -12.30 12.43 -20.92
N GLY A 26 -12.12 12.15 -19.62
CA GLY A 26 -12.88 12.74 -18.52
C GLY A 26 -14.22 12.06 -18.18
N TYR A 27 -14.57 10.99 -18.89
CA TYR A 27 -15.82 10.26 -18.67
C TYR A 27 -15.69 9.21 -17.57
N TRP A 28 -16.40 9.41 -16.47
CA TRP A 28 -16.53 8.43 -15.40
C TRP A 28 -17.58 7.37 -15.71
N PRO A 29 -17.34 6.09 -15.38
CA PRO A 29 -18.34 5.04 -15.53
C PRO A 29 -19.47 5.20 -14.51
N ARG A 30 -20.67 4.71 -14.87
CA ARG A 30 -21.87 4.74 -14.01
C ARG A 30 -21.66 4.06 -12.65
N ASN A 31 -20.76 3.07 -12.59
CA ASN A 31 -20.29 2.49 -11.34
C ASN A 31 -18.79 2.82 -11.15
N PRO A 32 -18.44 3.81 -10.31
CA PRO A 32 -17.05 4.23 -10.07
C PRO A 32 -16.27 3.25 -9.18
N GLU A 33 -16.94 2.37 -8.42
CA GLU A 33 -16.30 1.43 -7.50
C GLU A 33 -15.35 0.47 -8.23
N LYS A 34 -15.69 0.09 -9.47
CA LYS A 34 -14.83 -0.76 -10.30
C LYS A 34 -13.47 -0.10 -10.58
N ILE A 35 -13.43 1.23 -10.73
CA ILE A 35 -12.19 1.98 -10.95
C ILE A 35 -11.38 2.06 -9.66
N VAL A 36 -12.05 2.36 -8.55
CA VAL A 36 -11.41 2.40 -7.23
C VAL A 36 -10.81 1.04 -6.87
N ARG A 37 -11.52 -0.06 -7.15
CA ARG A 37 -11.04 -1.43 -6.95
C ARG A 37 -9.83 -1.73 -7.83
N ALA A 38 -9.92 -1.46 -9.13
CA ALA A 38 -8.81 -1.65 -10.07
C ALA A 38 -7.55 -0.88 -9.65
N TRP A 39 -7.71 0.37 -9.23
CA TRP A 39 -6.63 1.19 -8.70
C TRP A 39 -6.02 0.61 -7.42
N ARG A 40 -6.84 0.17 -6.46
CA ARG A 40 -6.37 -0.45 -5.21
C ARG A 40 -5.56 -1.73 -5.49
N THR A 41 -6.03 -2.56 -6.42
CA THR A 41 -5.31 -3.78 -6.83
C THR A 41 -3.96 -3.45 -7.48
N TYR A 42 -3.94 -2.55 -8.46
CA TYR A 42 -2.69 -2.12 -9.12
C TYR A 42 -1.70 -1.49 -8.13
N ALA A 43 -2.19 -0.64 -7.23
CA ALA A 43 -1.39 -0.05 -6.17
C ALA A 43 -0.81 -1.08 -5.20
N GLY A 44 -1.59 -2.14 -4.89
CA GLY A 44 -1.15 -3.27 -4.08
C GLY A 44 -0.01 -4.03 -4.75
N HIS A 45 -0.13 -4.36 -6.04
CA HIS A 45 0.95 -5.02 -6.80
C HIS A 45 2.22 -4.19 -6.91
N LEU A 46 2.11 -2.87 -7.12
CA LEU A 46 3.29 -1.99 -7.09
C LEU A 46 3.99 -1.97 -5.73
N ALA A 47 3.23 -2.18 -4.65
CA ALA A 47 3.81 -2.29 -3.31
C ALA A 47 4.38 -3.68 -3.00
N GLU A 48 3.82 -4.73 -3.60
CA GLU A 48 4.23 -6.13 -3.47
C GLU A 48 5.54 -6.44 -4.21
N GLN A 49 5.77 -5.80 -5.37
CA GLN A 49 6.96 -6.03 -6.21
C GLN A 49 8.30 -5.51 -5.63
N ARG A 50 8.33 -4.96 -4.41
CA ARG A 50 9.59 -4.55 -3.77
C ARG A 50 9.80 -5.33 -2.48
N SER A 51 10.32 -6.56 -2.60
CA SER A 51 10.93 -7.28 -1.50
C SER A 51 12.13 -6.46 -0.97
N GLY A 52 11.97 -5.86 0.20
CA GLY A 52 12.98 -4.98 0.77
C GLY A 52 12.54 -4.40 2.11
N TRP A 53 13.52 -3.94 2.89
CA TRP A 53 13.25 -3.23 4.14
C TRP A 53 13.06 -1.74 3.87
N PHE A 54 12.00 -1.16 4.43
CA PHE A 54 11.62 0.23 4.24
C PHE A 54 11.55 0.97 5.55
N LEU A 55 12.22 2.12 5.65
CA LEU A 55 12.10 2.99 6.81
C LEU A 55 10.72 3.63 6.88
N ARG A 56 10.08 3.55 8.04
CA ARG A 56 8.77 4.12 8.32
C ARG A 56 8.71 4.71 9.72
N ARG A 57 8.07 5.87 9.84
CA ARG A 57 7.77 6.51 11.12
C ARG A 57 6.51 5.91 11.73
N VAL A 58 6.52 5.71 13.05
CA VAL A 58 5.33 5.38 13.84
C VAL A 58 4.58 6.66 14.14
N TYR A 59 3.32 6.73 13.72
CA TYR A 59 2.41 7.86 13.95
C TYR A 59 1.59 7.65 15.23
N ALA A 60 0.89 8.71 15.65
CA ALA A 60 -0.07 8.67 16.75
C ALA A 60 -1.07 7.51 16.58
N GLY A 61 -1.43 6.87 17.69
CA GLY A 61 -2.24 5.63 17.68
C GLY A 61 -1.43 4.37 17.39
N GLY A 62 -0.09 4.44 17.34
CA GLY A 62 0.78 3.26 17.18
C GLY A 62 0.68 2.65 15.78
N VAL A 63 0.65 3.50 14.74
CA VAL A 63 0.44 3.05 13.36
C VAL A 63 1.59 3.41 12.43
N VAL A 64 1.87 2.53 11.48
CA VAL A 64 2.81 2.74 10.37
C VAL A 64 2.04 2.77 9.06
N ARG A 65 2.38 3.73 8.18
CA ARG A 65 1.83 3.77 6.82
C ARG A 65 2.75 3.05 5.85
N HIS A 66 2.25 1.99 5.23
CA HIS A 66 2.99 1.23 4.22
C HIS A 66 2.04 0.80 3.11
N ALA A 67 2.46 0.95 1.86
CA ALA A 67 1.67 0.56 0.69
C ALA A 67 0.26 1.19 0.65
N ARG A 68 0.11 2.45 1.10
CA ARG A 68 -1.17 3.17 1.25
C ARG A 68 -2.17 2.55 2.24
N ALA A 69 -1.75 1.57 3.04
CA ALA A 69 -2.50 1.04 4.16
C ALA A 69 -1.88 1.48 5.49
N ALA A 70 -2.73 1.58 6.52
CA ALA A 70 -2.29 1.74 7.90
C ALA A 70 -2.10 0.36 8.52
N TRP A 71 -1.00 0.18 9.25
CA TRP A 71 -0.62 -1.06 9.90
C TRP A 71 -0.35 -0.78 11.37
N GLY A 72 -0.84 -1.64 12.24
CA GLY A 72 -0.77 -1.45 13.69
C GLY A 72 -0.44 -2.72 14.43
N SER A 73 0.04 -2.55 15.66
CA SER A 73 0.19 -3.59 16.67
C SER A 73 0.17 -2.92 18.05
N PRO A 74 -0.35 -3.56 19.11
CA PRO A 74 -0.29 -3.01 20.47
C PRO A 74 1.13 -2.58 20.88
N ALA A 75 2.15 -3.31 20.41
CA ALA A 75 3.55 -2.99 20.68
C ALA A 75 4.01 -1.63 20.09
N LEU A 76 3.35 -1.11 19.07
CA LEU A 76 3.72 0.18 18.46
C LEU A 76 3.26 1.40 19.26
N ALA A 77 2.31 1.24 20.19
CA ALA A 77 1.77 2.37 20.97
C ALA A 77 2.86 3.10 21.78
N ALA A 78 3.81 2.35 22.36
CA ALA A 78 4.93 2.90 23.11
C ALA A 78 6.06 3.47 22.23
N ARG A 79 5.93 3.39 20.90
CA ARG A 79 7.00 3.71 19.92
C ARG A 79 6.62 4.87 19.00
N VAL A 80 5.58 5.62 19.34
CA VAL A 80 5.15 6.81 18.58
C VAL A 80 6.32 7.77 18.41
N GLY A 81 6.52 8.23 17.17
CA GLY A 81 7.62 9.13 16.80
C GLY A 81 8.91 8.42 16.39
N GLN A 82 9.09 7.13 16.71
CA GLN A 82 10.27 6.38 16.30
C GLN A 82 10.23 5.98 14.81
N VAL A 83 11.40 5.67 14.26
CA VAL A 83 11.56 5.10 12.91
C VAL A 83 11.88 3.61 13.03
N LEU A 84 11.14 2.79 12.29
CA LEU A 84 11.29 1.35 12.18
C LEU A 84 11.61 0.98 10.73
N VAL A 85 12.23 -0.17 10.51
CA VAL A 85 12.26 -0.80 9.18
C VAL A 85 11.11 -1.77 9.04
N CYS A 86 10.42 -1.76 7.91
CA CYS A 86 9.30 -2.66 7.63
C CYS A 86 9.53 -3.45 6.35
N THR A 87 9.11 -4.70 6.30
CA THR A 87 9.10 -5.53 5.09
C THR A 87 7.79 -6.32 4.99
N ARG A 88 7.37 -6.64 3.77
CA ARG A 88 6.23 -7.54 3.54
C ARG A 88 6.68 -8.98 3.80
N ALA A 89 5.91 -9.69 4.60
CA ALA A 89 6.05 -11.13 4.77
C ALA A 89 5.34 -11.88 3.64
N ALA A 90 5.70 -13.15 3.43
CA ALA A 90 5.18 -13.98 2.34
C ALA A 90 3.67 -14.23 2.45
N ASP A 91 3.13 -14.19 3.65
CA ASP A 91 1.70 -14.30 3.97
C ASP A 91 0.92 -12.98 3.75
N GLY A 92 1.60 -11.92 3.30
CA GLY A 92 1.02 -10.61 3.08
C GLY A 92 0.96 -9.73 4.33
N ALA A 93 1.39 -10.22 5.50
CA ALA A 93 1.54 -9.39 6.70
C ALA A 93 2.69 -8.38 6.54
N LEU A 94 2.74 -7.39 7.44
CA LEU A 94 3.85 -6.44 7.50
C LEU A 94 4.67 -6.71 8.75
N LEU A 95 5.95 -7.05 8.57
CA LEU A 95 6.91 -7.19 9.66
C LEU A 95 7.60 -5.83 9.88
N ALA A 96 7.63 -5.35 11.13
CA ALA A 96 8.42 -4.20 11.54
C ALA A 96 9.57 -4.62 12.45
N GLN A 97 10.68 -3.89 12.39
CA GLN A 97 11.83 -4.08 13.27
C GLN A 97 12.35 -2.74 13.77
N THR A 98 12.72 -2.66 15.06
CA THR A 98 13.41 -1.48 15.61
C THR A 98 14.82 -1.34 15.05
N LEU A 99 15.30 -0.09 15.05
CA LEU A 99 16.67 0.24 14.67
C LEU A 99 17.64 0.16 15.85
N ALA A 100 17.15 0.35 17.07
CA ALA A 100 17.95 0.23 18.28
C ALA A 100 18.34 -1.23 18.53
N LEU A 101 19.52 -1.43 19.13
CA LEU A 101 19.97 -2.74 19.57
C LEU A 101 19.61 -2.95 21.05
N PRO A 102 19.11 -4.13 21.46
CA PRO A 102 18.77 -5.27 20.59
C PRO A 102 17.54 -4.99 19.73
N ALA A 103 17.57 -5.46 18.47
CA ALA A 103 16.49 -5.24 17.53
C ALA A 103 15.27 -6.11 17.88
N GLU A 104 14.11 -5.45 18.06
CA GLU A 104 12.82 -6.10 18.32
C GLU A 104 12.00 -6.17 17.04
N ARG A 105 11.26 -7.27 16.85
CA ARG A 105 10.41 -7.49 15.66
C ARG A 105 8.95 -7.62 16.04
N PHE A 106 8.07 -7.04 15.22
CA PHE A 106 6.63 -7.05 15.42
C PHE A 106 5.91 -7.39 14.12
N LEU A 107 4.99 -8.35 14.17
CA LEU A 107 4.00 -8.51 13.11
C LEU A 107 2.93 -7.44 13.26
N LEU A 108 2.63 -6.78 12.16
CA LEU A 108 1.62 -5.73 12.08
C LEU A 108 0.43 -6.25 11.28
N ALA A 109 -0.76 -5.91 11.74
CA ALA A 109 -2.01 -6.16 11.04
C ALA A 109 -2.52 -4.87 10.38
N PRO A 110 -3.29 -4.97 9.28
CA PRO A 110 -3.98 -3.81 8.72
C PRO A 110 -4.93 -3.21 9.76
N VAL A 111 -4.88 -1.88 9.91
CA VAL A 111 -5.87 -1.15 10.70
C VAL A 111 -7.05 -0.85 9.79
N THR A 112 -8.16 -1.54 10.01
CA THR A 112 -9.43 -1.15 9.40
C THR A 112 -9.90 0.09 10.15
N ASN A 113 -9.89 1.25 9.51
CA ASN A 113 -10.67 2.38 10.02
C ASN A 113 -12.13 1.93 10.01
N ALA A 114 -12.72 1.79 11.20
CA ALA A 114 -14.18 1.75 11.35
C ALA A 114 -14.77 3.10 10.93
#